data_AF-A0A7Y1M7Q2-F1
#
_entry.id   AF-A0A7Y1M7Q2-F1
#
_cell.length_a   1.000
_cell.length_b   1.000
_cell.length_c   1.000
_cell.angle_alpha   90.00
_cell.angle_beta   90.00
_cell.angle_gamma   90.00
#
_symmetry.space_group_name_H-M   'P 1'
#
loop_
_entity.id
_entity.type
_entity.pdbx_description
1 polymer ?
#
loop_
_entity_poly.entity_id
_entity_poly.type
_entity_poly.pdbx_seq_one_letter_code
_entity_poly.pdbx_strand_id
1 'polypeptide(L)'
;MTDKQTTGKEKVYTNVSANPVVLSDGSTVGVGEQTTEKQYELAKGSFWEKHGVLVSGAPEVTLEATAQLDELRTENAQLKQDLFNEQASRQKLESDLKDLPDQLKQAQDKLTDEQARSQKLESDLKAALSKK
;
A
#
# COMPACT_ATOMS: atom_id res chain seq x y z
N MET A 1 -2.62 -7.32 -52.84
CA MET A 1 -1.17 -7.28 -52.61
C MET A 1 -0.95 -7.61 -51.15
N THR A 2 -0.60 -8.85 -50.86
CA THR A 2 -0.34 -9.35 -49.51
C THR A 2 1.09 -8.97 -49.17
N ASP A 3 1.26 -7.93 -48.38
CA ASP A 3 2.55 -7.58 -47.82
C ASP A 3 2.98 -8.71 -46.88
N LYS A 4 3.89 -9.54 -47.38
CA LYS A 4 4.69 -10.44 -46.57
C LYS A 4 5.57 -9.57 -45.68
N GLN A 5 5.07 -9.26 -44.50
CA GLN A 5 5.89 -8.77 -43.39
C GLN A 5 6.90 -9.88 -43.09
N THR A 6 8.10 -9.71 -43.63
CA THR A 6 9.26 -10.54 -43.36
C THR A 6 9.67 -10.21 -41.93
N THR A 7 9.20 -10.99 -40.97
CA THR A 7 9.69 -10.98 -39.59
C THR A 7 11.13 -11.50 -39.59
N GLY A 8 12.07 -10.60 -39.93
CA GLY A 8 13.47 -10.81 -39.63
C GLY A 8 13.59 -11.02 -38.14
N LYS A 9 14.02 -12.22 -37.73
CA LYS A 9 14.32 -12.58 -36.34
C LYS A 9 15.49 -11.70 -35.86
N GLU A 10 15.23 -10.48 -35.40
CA GLU A 10 16.19 -9.71 -34.63
C GLU A 10 16.39 -10.44 -33.30
N LYS A 11 17.53 -11.11 -33.17
CA LYS A 11 17.86 -11.96 -32.02
C LYS A 11 18.34 -11.10 -30.85
N VAL A 12 17.52 -10.19 -30.33
CA VAL A 12 17.87 -9.45 -29.11
C VAL A 12 18.10 -10.42 -27.92
N TYR A 13 18.99 -10.05 -27.00
CA TYR A 13 19.19 -10.80 -25.75
C TYR A 13 18.40 -10.15 -24.61
N THR A 14 17.92 -10.97 -23.68
CA THR A 14 17.29 -10.55 -22.42
C THR A 14 18.21 -10.86 -21.26
N ASN A 15 18.34 -9.92 -20.33
CA ASN A 15 19.03 -10.15 -19.06
C ASN A 15 18.15 -10.94 -18.10
N VAL A 16 18.56 -12.16 -17.77
CA VAL A 16 17.85 -13.06 -16.83
C VAL A 16 18.46 -13.05 -15.43
N SER A 17 19.49 -12.24 -15.18
CA SER A 17 20.15 -12.18 -13.88
C SER A 17 19.50 -11.19 -12.92
N ALA A 18 19.79 -11.35 -11.63
CA ALA A 18 19.29 -10.46 -10.58
C ALA A 18 19.96 -9.07 -10.57
N ASN A 19 20.97 -8.83 -11.42
CA ASN A 19 21.72 -7.58 -11.46
C ASN A 19 21.77 -7.01 -12.89
N PRO A 20 21.98 -5.69 -13.05
CA PRO A 20 22.24 -5.10 -14.35
C PRO A 20 23.52 -5.67 -14.99
N VAL A 21 23.47 -5.92 -16.30
CA VAL A 21 24.63 -6.37 -17.08
C VAL A 21 25.30 -5.17 -17.71
N VAL A 22 26.60 -4.98 -17.45
CA VAL A 22 27.42 -3.95 -18.08
C VAL A 22 28.10 -4.52 -19.33
N LEU A 23 27.93 -3.89 -20.47
CA LEU A 23 28.53 -4.25 -21.76
C LEU A 23 29.91 -3.60 -21.94
N SER A 24 30.63 -3.99 -22.98
CA SER A 24 32.03 -3.57 -23.22
C SER A 24 32.20 -2.06 -23.45
N ASP A 25 31.15 -1.35 -23.86
CA ASP A 25 31.14 0.11 -24.02
C ASP A 25 30.73 0.87 -22.74
N GLY A 26 30.45 0.14 -21.64
CA GLY A 26 29.98 0.70 -20.38
C GLY A 26 28.46 0.91 -20.31
N SER A 27 27.71 0.62 -21.39
CA SER A 27 26.25 0.64 -21.36
C SER A 27 25.70 -0.52 -20.52
N THR A 28 24.49 -0.37 -20.00
CA THR A 28 23.86 -1.36 -19.12
C THR A 28 22.56 -1.92 -19.69
N VAL A 29 22.31 -3.21 -19.44
CA VAL A 29 21.02 -3.88 -19.68
C VAL A 29 20.42 -4.21 -18.31
N GLY A 30 19.28 -3.60 -17.99
CA GLY A 30 18.59 -3.80 -16.72
C GLY A 30 18.08 -5.23 -16.52
N VAL A 31 17.67 -5.55 -15.30
CA VAL A 31 17.09 -6.86 -14.96
C VAL A 31 15.79 -7.07 -15.74
N GLY A 32 15.70 -8.16 -16.51
CA GLY A 32 14.53 -8.46 -17.35
C GLY A 32 14.42 -7.61 -18.62
N GLU A 33 15.36 -6.69 -18.87
CA GLU A 33 15.35 -5.86 -20.07
C GLU A 33 15.98 -6.57 -21.27
N GLN A 34 15.54 -6.14 -22.45
CA GLN A 34 16.13 -6.54 -23.73
C GLN A 34 17.26 -5.59 -24.13
N THR A 35 18.30 -6.12 -24.75
CA THR A 35 19.32 -5.32 -25.44
C THR A 35 18.70 -4.51 -26.58
N THR A 36 19.09 -3.25 -26.71
CA THR A 36 18.91 -2.52 -27.98
C THR A 36 19.76 -3.15 -29.10
N GLU A 37 19.50 -2.80 -30.36
CA GLU A 37 20.25 -3.32 -31.52
C GLU A 37 21.76 -3.09 -31.40
N LYS A 38 22.18 -1.90 -30.92
CA LYS A 38 23.59 -1.59 -30.67
C LYS A 38 24.18 -2.45 -29.55
N GLN A 39 23.41 -2.65 -28.48
CA GLN A 39 23.81 -3.46 -27.33
C GLN A 39 23.87 -4.95 -27.66
N TYR A 40 23.04 -5.42 -28.58
CA TYR A 40 23.05 -6.80 -29.06
C TYR A 40 24.40 -7.16 -29.68
N GLU A 41 24.94 -6.30 -30.54
CA GLU A 41 26.25 -6.54 -31.15
C GLU A 41 27.39 -6.56 -30.12
N LEU A 42 27.27 -5.79 -29.04
CA LEU A 42 28.22 -5.80 -27.92
C LEU A 42 28.07 -7.03 -27.01
N ALA A 43 26.85 -7.55 -26.90
CA ALA A 43 26.53 -8.74 -26.12
C ALA A 43 26.94 -10.03 -26.83
N LYS A 44 27.01 -10.02 -28.16
CA LYS A 44 27.40 -11.18 -28.98
C LYS A 44 28.85 -11.60 -28.71
N GLY A 45 29.04 -12.87 -28.38
CA GLY A 45 30.32 -13.44 -27.96
C GLY A 45 30.81 -12.97 -26.59
N SER A 46 30.02 -12.17 -25.87
CA SER A 46 30.40 -11.63 -24.56
C SER A 46 30.48 -12.73 -23.51
N PHE A 47 31.15 -12.42 -22.40
CA PHE A 47 31.16 -13.29 -21.22
C PHE A 47 29.73 -13.59 -20.74
N TRP A 48 28.86 -12.57 -20.74
CA TRP A 48 27.48 -12.68 -20.28
C TRP A 48 26.63 -13.63 -21.12
N GLU A 49 26.77 -13.58 -22.45
CA GLU A 49 26.11 -14.55 -23.34
C GLU A 49 26.62 -15.97 -23.08
N LYS A 50 27.94 -16.16 -23.02
CA LYS A 50 28.54 -17.49 -22.80
C LYS A 50 28.12 -18.15 -21.50
N HIS A 51 27.86 -17.34 -20.47
CA HIS A 51 27.45 -17.80 -19.15
C HIS A 51 25.93 -17.82 -18.96
N GLY A 52 25.13 -17.59 -20.01
CA GLY A 52 23.67 -17.65 -19.96
C GLY A 52 23.02 -16.52 -19.15
N VAL A 53 23.75 -15.43 -18.90
CA VAL A 53 23.24 -14.22 -18.22
C VAL A 53 22.39 -13.40 -19.18
N LEU A 54 22.83 -13.34 -20.45
CA LEU A 54 22.07 -12.78 -21.56
C LEU A 54 21.57 -13.93 -22.42
N VAL A 55 20.24 -14.12 -22.49
CA VAL A 55 19.58 -15.23 -23.22
C VAL A 55 18.84 -14.68 -24.41
N SER A 56 18.96 -15.34 -25.57
CA SER A 56 18.31 -14.88 -26.80
C SER A 56 16.79 -14.94 -26.69
N GLY A 57 16.09 -13.88 -27.10
CA GLY A 57 14.64 -13.83 -27.15
C GLY A 57 14.04 -12.76 -26.25
N ALA A 58 12.71 -12.69 -26.25
CA ALA A 58 11.96 -11.82 -25.34
C ALA A 58 11.96 -12.36 -23.91
N PRO A 59 11.86 -11.49 -22.89
CA PRO A 59 11.59 -11.95 -21.53
C PRO A 59 10.34 -12.83 -21.58
N GLU A 60 10.49 -14.11 -21.24
CA GLU A 60 9.36 -15.01 -21.08
C GLU A 60 8.61 -14.60 -19.81
N VAL A 61 7.62 -13.71 -19.98
CA VAL A 61 6.59 -13.54 -18.97
C VAL A 61 5.75 -14.81 -19.01
N THR A 62 6.01 -15.71 -18.06
CA THR A 62 5.21 -16.93 -17.95
C THR A 62 3.77 -16.56 -17.59
N LEU A 63 2.81 -17.39 -18.01
CA LEU A 63 1.41 -17.21 -17.62
C LEU A 63 1.27 -17.20 -16.08
N GLU A 64 2.12 -17.96 -15.39
CA GLU A 64 2.23 -17.97 -13.92
C GLU A 64 2.72 -16.63 -13.37
N ALA A 65 3.74 -16.00 -13.97
CA ALA A 65 4.20 -14.67 -13.55
C ALA A 65 3.14 -13.58 -13.75
N THR A 66 2.32 -13.73 -14.81
CA THR A 66 1.19 -12.82 -15.06
C THR A 66 0.08 -13.00 -14.02
N ALA A 67 -0.27 -14.26 -13.71
CA ALA A 67 -1.26 -14.59 -12.69
C ALA A 67 -0.83 -14.09 -11.30
N GLN A 68 0.44 -14.26 -10.93
CA GLN A 68 1.00 -13.73 -9.69
C GLN A 68 0.95 -12.19 -9.64
N LEU A 69 1.23 -11.52 -10.75
CA LEU A 69 1.11 -10.05 -10.82
C LEU A 69 -0.34 -9.57 -10.63
N ASP A 70 -1.32 -10.28 -11.19
CA ASP A 70 -2.72 -9.93 -11.03
C ASP A 70 -3.25 -10.23 -9.62
N GLU A 71 -2.76 -11.30 -8.98
CA GLU A 71 -3.01 -11.59 -7.57
C GLU A 71 -2.43 -10.49 -6.66
N LEU A 72 -1.17 -10.09 -6.86
CA LEU A 72 -0.53 -9.00 -6.12
C LEU A 72 -1.22 -7.65 -6.33
N ARG A 73 -1.76 -7.39 -7.52
CA ARG A 73 -2.56 -6.19 -7.81
C ARG A 73 -3.88 -6.21 -7.06
N THR A 74 -4.54 -7.35 -7.02
CA THR A 74 -5.81 -7.55 -6.31
C THR A 74 -5.60 -7.38 -4.80
N GLU A 75 -4.57 -8.01 -4.24
CA GLU A 75 -4.19 -7.86 -2.84
C GLU A 75 -3.85 -6.40 -2.50
N ASN A 76 -3.08 -5.71 -3.35
CA ASN A 76 -2.80 -4.29 -3.14
C ASN A 76 -4.06 -3.41 -3.17
N ALA A 77 -5.03 -3.71 -4.03
CA ALA A 77 -6.28 -2.96 -4.08
C ALA A 77 -7.08 -3.17 -2.78
N GLN A 78 -7.13 -4.41 -2.28
CA GLN A 78 -7.80 -4.74 -1.02
C GLN A 78 -7.13 -4.04 0.17
N LEU A 79 -5.80 -4.13 0.29
CA LEU A 79 -5.05 -3.50 1.36
C LEU A 79 -5.23 -1.97 1.39
N LYS A 80 -5.32 -1.32 0.22
CA LYS A 80 -5.60 0.11 0.14
C LYS A 80 -7.01 0.45 0.62
N GLN A 81 -8.00 -0.38 0.28
CA GLN A 81 -9.36 -0.19 0.75
C GLN A 81 -9.45 -0.37 2.27
N ASP A 82 -8.79 -1.40 2.82
CA ASP A 82 -8.77 -1.67 4.25
C ASP A 82 -8.08 -0.53 5.01
N LEU A 83 -6.96 -0.01 4.49
CA LEU A 83 -6.28 1.14 5.07
C LEU A 83 -7.18 2.38 5.10
N PHE A 84 -7.91 2.65 4.03
CA PHE A 84 -8.85 3.77 3.98
C PHE A 84 -9.97 3.63 5.02
N ASN A 85 -10.53 2.42 5.14
CA ASN A 85 -11.58 2.13 6.12
C ASN A 85 -11.08 2.30 7.56
N GLU A 86 -9.88 1.80 7.87
CA GLU A 86 -9.25 1.96 9.19
C GLU A 86 -8.94 3.43 9.51
N GLN A 87 -8.47 4.20 8.53
CA GLN A 87 -8.24 5.64 8.72
C GLN A 87 -9.55 6.38 9.04
N ALA A 88 -10.65 6.07 8.35
CA ALA A 88 -11.96 6.64 8.64
C ALA A 88 -12.47 6.25 10.03
N SER A 89 -12.29 4.97 10.43
CA SER A 89 -12.64 4.47 11.76
C SER A 89 -11.86 5.19 12.86
N ARG A 90 -10.54 5.35 12.68
CA ARG A 90 -9.68 6.09 13.60
C ARG A 90 -10.09 7.55 13.75
N GLN A 91 -10.37 8.26 12.66
CA GLN A 91 -10.81 9.65 12.72
C GLN A 91 -12.12 9.81 13.51
N LYS A 92 -13.05 8.86 13.35
CA LYS A 92 -14.28 8.83 14.12
C LYS A 92 -14.00 8.62 15.62
N LEU A 93 -13.18 7.64 15.96
CA LEU A 93 -12.79 7.36 17.35
C LEU A 93 -12.04 8.54 18.00
N GLU A 94 -11.17 9.21 17.25
CA GLU A 94 -10.45 10.41 17.71
C GLU A 94 -11.42 11.56 17.97
N SER A 95 -12.44 11.76 17.12
CA SER A 95 -13.50 12.74 17.35
C SER A 95 -14.32 12.39 18.61
N ASP A 96 -14.77 11.15 18.73
CA ASP A 96 -15.57 10.70 19.88
C ASP A 96 -14.81 10.86 21.20
N LEU A 97 -13.50 10.55 21.21
CA LEU A 97 -12.62 10.72 22.36
C LEU A 97 -12.36 12.19 22.72
N LYS A 98 -12.41 13.10 21.75
CA LYS A 98 -12.20 14.54 22.00
C LYS A 98 -13.37 15.14 22.78
N ASP A 99 -14.59 14.72 22.48
CA ASP A 99 -15.80 15.28 23.09
C ASP A 99 -16.17 14.60 24.42
N LEU A 100 -15.68 13.37 24.65
CA LEU A 100 -15.97 12.59 25.87
C LEU A 100 -15.62 13.31 27.19
N PRO A 101 -14.46 13.96 27.34
CA PRO A 101 -14.07 14.65 28.57
C PRO A 101 -15.03 15.79 28.93
N ASP A 102 -15.47 16.57 27.94
CA ASP A 102 -16.39 17.69 28.15
C ASP A 102 -17.78 17.17 28.52
N GLN A 103 -18.25 16.11 27.87
CA GLN A 103 -19.50 15.43 28.24
C GLN A 103 -19.45 14.87 29.66
N LEU A 104 -18.34 14.23 30.04
CA LEU A 104 -18.12 13.68 31.38
C LEU A 104 -18.15 14.80 32.43
N LYS A 105 -17.45 15.91 32.17
CA LYS A 105 -17.44 17.06 33.06
C LYS A 105 -18.83 17.65 33.23
N GLN A 106 -19.58 17.86 32.15
CA GLN A 106 -20.95 18.36 32.22
C GLN A 106 -21.87 17.43 33.02
N ALA A 107 -21.72 16.11 32.87
CA ALA A 107 -22.48 15.14 33.65
C ALA A 107 -22.12 15.20 35.14
N GLN A 108 -20.85 15.37 35.46
CA GLN A 108 -20.34 15.48 36.82
C GLN A 108 -20.79 16.77 37.51
N ASP A 109 -20.79 17.89 36.79
CA ASP A 109 -21.29 19.18 37.27
C ASP A 109 -22.80 19.09 37.57
N LYS A 110 -23.59 18.53 36.66
CA LYS A 110 -25.03 18.30 36.87
C LYS A 110 -25.33 17.41 38.07
N LEU A 111 -24.54 16.34 38.25
CA LEU A 111 -24.68 15.45 39.40
C LEU A 111 -24.42 16.20 40.71
N THR A 112 -23.40 17.06 40.73
CA THR A 112 -23.06 17.87 41.91
C THR A 112 -24.18 18.86 42.24
N ASP A 113 -24.74 19.53 41.23
CA ASP A 113 -25.85 20.47 41.40
C ASP A 113 -27.10 19.78 41.94
N GLU A 114 -27.45 18.59 41.41
CA GLU A 114 -28.61 17.82 41.88
C GLU A 114 -28.39 17.27 43.30
N GLN A 115 -27.18 16.87 43.66
CA GLN A 115 -26.85 16.48 45.04
C GLN A 115 -27.05 17.66 46.01
N ALA A 116 -26.59 18.86 45.65
CA ALA A 116 -26.79 20.05 46.47
C ALA A 116 -28.27 20.41 46.61
N ARG A 117 -29.07 20.29 45.53
CA ARG A 117 -30.53 20.48 45.57
C ARG A 117 -31.21 19.47 46.47
N SER A 118 -30.85 18.19 46.38
CA SER A 118 -31.41 17.14 47.23
C SER A 118 -31.12 17.38 48.70
N GLN A 119 -29.87 17.71 49.05
CA GLN A 119 -29.49 18.01 50.44
C GLN A 119 -30.24 19.21 51.00
N LYS A 120 -30.45 20.25 50.19
CA LYS A 120 -31.24 21.41 50.59
C LYS A 120 -32.70 21.04 50.85
N LEU A 121 -33.32 20.29 49.94
CA LEU A 121 -34.70 19.82 50.10
C LEU A 121 -34.86 18.94 51.34
N GLU A 122 -33.90 18.05 51.62
CA GLU A 122 -33.88 17.22 52.83
C GLU A 122 -33.79 18.08 54.11
N SER A 123 -32.91 19.08 54.12
CA SER A 123 -32.78 20.04 55.23
C SER A 123 -34.07 20.82 55.46
N ASP A 124 -34.66 21.37 54.40
CA ASP A 124 -35.91 22.14 54.46
C ASP A 124 -37.07 21.27 54.95
N LEU A 125 -37.16 20.02 54.51
CA LEU A 125 -38.17 19.06 54.96
C LEU A 125 -38.00 18.73 56.46
N LYS A 126 -36.77 18.48 56.91
CA LYS A 126 -36.47 18.24 58.33
C LYS A 126 -36.85 19.43 59.20
N ALA A 127 -36.53 20.65 58.75
CA ALA A 127 -36.90 21.88 59.44
C ALA A 127 -38.42 22.06 59.52
N ALA A 128 -39.15 21.77 58.44
CA ALA A 128 -40.61 21.84 58.41
C ALA A 128 -41.27 20.82 59.35
N LEU A 129 -40.75 19.58 59.39
CA LEU A 129 -41.25 18.53 60.30
C LEU A 129 -41.01 18.88 61.77
N SER A 130 -39.88 19.53 62.10
CA SER A 130 -39.57 19.93 63.48
C SER A 130 -40.39 21.12 64.01
N LYS A 131 -41.15 21.80 63.14
CA LYS A 131 -42.02 22.95 63.48
C LYS A 131 -43.50 22.56 63.64
N LYS A 132 -43.85 21.29 63.46
CA LYS A 132 -45.17 20.72 63.72
C LYS A 132 -45.18 20.04 65.09
#